data_AF-A0A4Q3JC95-F1
#
_entry.id   AF-A0A4Q3JC95-F1
#
_cell.length_a   1.000
_cell.length_b   1.000
_cell.length_c   1.000
_cell.angle_alpha   90.00
_cell.angle_beta   90.00
_cell.angle_gamma   90.00
#
_symmetry.space_group_name_H-M   'P 1'
#
loop_
_entity.id
_entity.type
_entity.pdbx_description
1 polymer ?
#
loop_
_entity_poly.entity_id
_entity_poly.type
_entity_poly.pdbx_seq_one_letter_code
_entity_poly.pdbx_strand_id
1 'polypeptide(L)' 'ELAEVTVAVGLAQNMAALRALATEGIQRGHMALHARNIAIVAGAEGAEVDAIAAELASTHDVRVDRARELLAQRRKS' A
#
# COMPACT_ATOMS: atom_id res chain seq x y z
N GLU A 1 -38.28 19.72 -4.45
CA GLU A 1 -38.36 18.30 -3.99
C GLU A 1 -37.46 17.32 -4.76
N LEU A 2 -37.80 16.85 -5.97
CA LEU A 2 -36.98 15.81 -6.63
C LEU A 2 -35.53 16.26 -6.87
N ALA A 3 -35.32 17.50 -7.31
CA ALA A 3 -33.98 18.06 -7.52
C ALA A 3 -33.14 18.12 -6.22
N GLU A 4 -33.76 18.47 -5.09
CA GLU A 4 -33.09 18.51 -3.79
C GLU A 4 -32.73 17.10 -3.31
N VAL A 5 -33.63 16.12 -3.53
CA VAL A 5 -33.35 14.70 -3.23
C VAL A 5 -32.17 14.19 -4.07
N THR A 6 -32.14 14.50 -5.37
CA THR A 6 -31.03 14.10 -6.24
C THR A 6 -29.71 14.75 -5.81
N VAL A 7 -29.72 16.03 -5.44
CA VAL A 7 -28.53 16.73 -4.93
C VAL A 7 -28.04 16.10 -3.62
N ALA A 8 -28.96 15.79 -2.69
CA ALA A 8 -28.63 15.15 -1.43
C ALA A 8 -28.02 13.75 -1.64
N VAL A 9 -28.57 12.95 -2.57
CA VAL A 9 -28.03 11.64 -2.95
C VAL A 9 -26.63 11.78 -3.55
N GLY A 10 -26.42 12.73 -4.47
CA GLY A 10 -25.11 12.97 -5.08
C GLY A 10 -24.05 13.36 -4.04
N LEU A 11 -24.41 14.19 -3.06
CA LEU A 11 -23.51 14.57 -1.97
C LEU A 11 -23.16 13.37 -1.07
N ALA A 12 -24.16 12.55 -0.73
CA ALA A 12 -23.94 11.33 0.06
C ALA A 12 -23.01 10.35 -0.67
N GLN A 13 -23.18 10.19 -1.99
CA GLN A 13 -22.30 9.37 -2.82
C GLN A 13 -20.87 9.91 -2.86
N ASN A 14 -20.68 11.21 -3.06
CA ASN A 14 -19.37 11.84 -3.06
C ASN A 14 -18.66 11.63 -1.71
N MET A 15 -19.37 11.86 -0.61
CA MET A 15 -18.83 11.65 0.74
C MET A 15 -18.47 10.19 0.99
N ALA A 16 -19.29 9.23 0.55
CA ALA A 16 -19.00 7.81 0.67
C ALA A 16 -17.74 7.41 -0.12
N ALA A 17 -17.57 7.95 -1.34
CA ALA A 17 -16.39 7.70 -2.17
C ALA A 17 -15.11 8.27 -1.54
N LEU A 18 -15.14 9.52 -1.08
CA LEU A 18 -14.01 10.14 -0.38
C LEU A 18 -13.67 9.38 0.90
N ARG A 19 -14.67 8.98 1.68
CA ARG A 19 -14.48 8.18 2.88
C ARG A 19 -13.83 6.85 2.55
N ALA A 20 -14.29 6.13 1.52
CA ALA A 20 -13.68 4.88 1.08
C ALA A 20 -12.19 5.07 0.76
N LEU A 21 -11.85 6.04 -0.10
CA LEU A 21 -10.46 6.33 -0.50
C LEU A 21 -9.57 6.73 0.68
N ALA A 22 -10.13 7.49 1.63
CA ALA A 22 -9.43 7.95 2.82
C ALA A 22 -9.41 6.91 3.96
N THR A 23 -10.15 5.79 3.84
CA THR A 23 -10.14 4.78 4.90
C THR A 23 -8.78 4.13 5.02
N GLU A 24 -8.34 3.97 6.26
CA GLU A 24 -7.09 3.29 6.59
C GLU A 24 -7.01 1.88 6.00
N GLY A 25 -8.14 1.18 5.83
CA GLY A 25 -8.17 -0.15 5.23
C GLY A 25 -7.63 -0.16 3.80
N ILE A 26 -8.10 0.78 2.95
CA ILE A 26 -7.64 0.90 1.56
C ILE A 26 -6.19 1.36 1.53
N GLN A 27 -5.83 2.36 2.34
CA GLN A 27 -4.46 2.88 2.39
C GLN A 27 -3.46 1.84 2.90
N ARG A 28 -3.80 1.06 3.94
CA ARG A 28 -2.96 -0.05 4.44
C ARG A 28 -2.80 -1.14 3.40
N GLY A 29 -3.87 -1.52 2.70
CA GLY A 29 -3.79 -2.50 1.61
C GLY A 29 -2.88 -2.03 0.47
N HIS A 30 -3.02 -0.77 0.06
CA HIS A 30 -2.17 -0.17 -0.97
C HIS A 30 -0.70 -0.13 -0.56
N MET A 31 -0.39 0.27 0.68
CA MET A 31 0.99 0.29 1.20
C MET A 31 1.61 -1.11 1.34
N ALA A 32 0.83 -2.11 1.76
CA ALA A 32 1.29 -3.49 1.81
C ALA A 32 1.65 -4.02 0.41
N LEU A 33 0.79 -3.77 -0.59
CA LEU A 33 1.07 -4.13 -1.98
C LEU A 33 2.28 -3.35 -2.52
N HIS A 34 2.39 -2.07 -2.19
CA HIS A 34 3.50 -1.22 -2.60
C HIS A 34 4.84 -1.75 -2.06
N ALA A 35 4.93 -2.10 -0.78
CA ALA A 35 6.13 -2.69 -0.19
C ALA A 35 6.52 -4.01 -0.86
N ARG A 36 5.56 -4.87 -1.17
CA ARG A 36 5.80 -6.12 -1.94
C ARG A 36 6.31 -5.84 -3.34
N ASN A 37 5.74 -4.86 -4.04
CA ASN A 37 6.21 -4.47 -5.36
C ASN A 37 7.65 -3.93 -5.33
N ILE A 38 7.99 -3.14 -4.32
CA ILE A 38 9.37 -2.64 -4.13
C ILE A 38 10.33 -3.80 -3.87
N ALA A 39 9.96 -4.79 -3.05
CA ALA A 39 10.75 -5.99 -2.84
C ALA A 39 10.98 -6.78 -4.15
N ILE A 40 9.95 -6.96 -4.96
CA ILE A 40 10.03 -7.63 -6.27
C ILE A 40 10.96 -6.85 -7.22
N VAL A 41 10.81 -5.52 -7.31
CA VAL A 41 11.67 -4.66 -8.14
C VAL A 41 13.14 -4.71 -7.70
N ALA A 42 13.40 -4.93 -6.42
CA ALA A 42 14.75 -5.14 -5.90
C ALA A 42 15.34 -6.53 -6.24
N GLY A 43 14.54 -7.45 -6.78
CA GLY A 43 14.95 -8.80 -7.18
C GLY A 43 14.72 -9.87 -6.10
N ALA A 44 13.84 -9.62 -5.14
CA ALA A 44 13.42 -10.63 -4.17
C ALA A 44 12.48 -11.65 -4.84
N GLU A 45 12.65 -12.93 -4.53
CA GLU A 45 11.87 -14.02 -5.12
C GLU A 45 11.23 -14.92 -4.05
N GLY A 46 10.05 -15.46 -4.35
CA GLY A 46 9.35 -16.40 -3.48
C GLY A 46 9.15 -15.87 -2.06
N ALA A 47 9.70 -16.58 -1.07
CA ALA A 47 9.59 -16.25 0.35
C ALA A 47 10.35 -14.96 0.73
N GLU A 48 11.33 -14.52 -0.06
CA GLU A 48 12.08 -13.29 0.21
C GLU A 48 11.19 -12.05 0.07
N VAL A 49 10.19 -12.08 -0.81
CA VAL A 49 9.31 -10.93 -1.09
C VAL A 49 8.58 -10.49 0.17
N ASP A 50 7.93 -11.43 0.86
CA ASP A 50 7.13 -11.11 2.04
C ASP A 50 8.03 -10.74 3.24
N ALA A 51 9.21 -11.35 3.35
CA ALA A 51 10.18 -11.02 4.39
C ALA A 51 10.73 -9.58 4.22
N ILE A 52 11.13 -9.22 3.00
CA ILE A 52 11.62 -7.87 2.70
C ILE A 52 10.48 -6.84 2.81
N ALA A 53 9.29 -7.14 2.29
CA ALA A 53 8.15 -6.24 2.36
C ALA A 53 7.73 -5.93 3.81
N ALA A 54 7.72 -6.93 4.69
CA ALA A 54 7.43 -6.75 6.11
C ALA A 54 8.46 -5.84 6.80
N GLU A 55 9.74 -5.99 6.45
CA GLU A 55 10.83 -5.19 7.01
C GLU A 55 10.85 -3.75 6.49
N LEU A 56 10.54 -3.54 5.21
CA LEU A 56 10.35 -2.20 4.64
C LEU A 56 9.16 -1.48 5.29
N ALA A 57 8.06 -2.19 5.50
CA ALA A 57 6.86 -1.64 6.13
C ALA A 57 7.08 -1.30 7.61
N SER A 58 7.80 -2.15 8.36
CA SER A 58 8.08 -1.89 9.78
C SER A 58 9.02 -0.70 9.98
N THR A 59 10.03 -0.57 9.11
CA THR A 59 11.00 0.54 9.15
C THR A 59 10.46 1.84 8.54
N HIS A 60 9.27 1.82 7.93
CA HIS A 60 8.70 2.95 7.17
C HIS A 60 9.63 3.47 6.07
N ASP A 61 10.55 2.64 5.57
CA ASP A 61 11.55 2.99 4.56
C ASP A 61 11.33 2.18 3.26
N VAL A 62 10.21 2.45 2.59
CA VAL A 62 9.77 1.73 1.39
C VAL A 62 10.46 2.29 0.14
N ARG A 63 11.78 2.06 0.02
CA ARG A 63 12.60 2.46 -1.13
C ARG A 63 13.29 1.25 -1.77
N VAL A 64 13.48 1.31 -3.09
CA VAL A 64 14.15 0.23 -3.85
C VAL A 64 15.58 -0.01 -3.36
N ASP A 65 16.32 1.07 -3.07
CA ASP A 65 17.72 0.94 -2.60
C ASP A 65 17.78 0.25 -1.23
N ARG A 66 16.86 0.60 -0.32
CA ARG A 66 16.74 -0.08 0.98
C ARG A 66 16.37 -1.55 0.82
N ALA A 67 15.46 -1.87 -0.09
CA ALA A 67 15.08 -3.24 -0.40
C ALA A 67 16.26 -4.07 -0.94
N ARG A 68 17.11 -3.48 -1.79
CA ARG A 68 18.34 -4.12 -2.28
C ARG A 68 19.35 -4.37 -1.17
N GLU A 69 19.53 -3.41 -0.24
CA GLU A 69 20.40 -3.59 0.93
C GLU A 69 19.93 -4.76 1.80
N LEU A 70 18.63 -4.80 2.13
CA LEU A 70 18.03 -5.85 2.94
C LEU A 70 18.16 -7.22 2.26
N LEU A 71 17.92 -7.28 0.95
CA LEU A 71 18.07 -8.51 0.17
C LEU A 71 19.52 -9.00 0.17
N ALA A 72 20.48 -8.10 -0.02
CA ALA A 72 21.90 -8.43 0.01
C ALA A 72 22.36 -8.90 1.41
N GLN A 73 21.81 -8.33 2.48
CA GLN A 73 22.10 -8.77 3.85
C GLN A 73 21.59 -10.19 4.11
N ARG A 74 20.37 -10.50 3.67
CA ARG A 74 19.76 -11.83 3.85
C ARG A 74 20.45 -12.93 3.05
N ARG A 75 20.89 -12.66 1.82
CA ARG A 75 21.58 -13.65 0.97
C ARG A 75 23.04 -13.89 1.36
N LYS A 76 23.63 -13.04 2.22
CA LYS A 76 24.98 -13.22 2.76
C LYS A 76 25.02 -14.06 4.04
N SER A 77 23.86 -14.28 4.67
CA SER A 77 23.70 -15.11 5.85
C SER A 77 23.31 -16.53 5.49
#